data_AF-A0A662JQR0-F1
#
_entry.id   AF-A0A662JQR0-F1
#
_cell.length_a   1.000
_cell.length_b   1.000
_cell.length_c   1.000
_cell.angle_alpha   90.00
_cell.angle_beta   90.00
_cell.angle_gamma   90.00
#
_symmetry.space_group_name_H-M   'P 1'
#
loop_
_entity.id
_entity.type
_entity.pdbx_description
1 polymer ?
#
loop_
_entity_poly.entity_id
_entity_poly.type
_entity_poly.pdbx_seq_one_letter_code
_entity_poly.pdbx_strand_id
1 'polypeptide(L)'
;MKFLVISNKRMCQGIYLKLKRHRLTKGPIIRNDDKLLIPLNNSVDLITIRRLFPECEELRIEEKDYLIPERPRSFKDLLKNVLGSDELKRIPSSFDIIGDIAIIEIPEDLMNRA
;
A
#
# COMPACT_ATOMS: atom_id res chain seq x y z
N MET A 1 -3.13 11.75 -7.60
CA MET A 1 -2.16 11.68 -6.47
C MET A 1 -0.77 12.09 -6.96
N LYS A 2 0.06 12.74 -6.13
CA LYS A 2 1.43 13.13 -6.51
C LYS A 2 2.42 11.98 -6.30
N PHE A 3 3.35 11.83 -7.23
CA PHE A 3 4.42 10.83 -7.17
C PHE A 3 5.77 11.46 -7.47
N LEU A 4 6.77 11.12 -6.69
CA LEU A 4 8.16 11.30 -7.08
C LEU A 4 8.56 10.17 -8.02
N VAL A 5 9.04 10.53 -9.20
CA VAL A 5 9.51 9.58 -10.22
C VAL A 5 11.01 9.39 -10.08
N ILE A 6 11.44 8.14 -9.97
CA ILE A 6 12.85 7.75 -9.85
C ILE A 6 13.19 6.76 -10.95
N SER A 7 14.13 7.15 -11.82
CA SER A 7 14.69 6.28 -12.87
C SER A 7 15.82 5.40 -12.32
N ASN A 8 16.65 5.93 -11.41
CA ASN A 8 17.75 5.17 -10.83
C ASN A 8 17.30 4.32 -9.63
N LYS A 9 17.08 3.02 -9.89
CA LYS A 9 16.61 2.04 -8.90
C LYS A 9 17.54 1.92 -7.68
N ARG A 10 18.86 2.16 -7.83
CA ARG A 10 19.83 2.06 -6.71
C ARG A 10 19.61 3.13 -5.64
N MET A 11 19.15 4.32 -6.04
CA MET A 11 18.93 5.44 -5.11
C MET A 11 17.56 5.40 -4.43
N CYS A 12 16.62 4.66 -5.01
CA CYS A 12 15.22 4.69 -4.60
C CYS A 12 15.01 4.34 -3.13
N GLN A 13 15.71 3.32 -2.61
CA GLN A 13 15.54 2.90 -1.22
C GLN A 13 15.97 3.98 -0.22
N GLY A 14 17.12 4.63 -0.47
CA GLY A 14 17.59 5.74 0.37
C GLY A 14 16.62 6.92 0.35
N ILE A 15 16.15 7.30 -0.84
CA ILE A 15 15.17 8.37 -1.01
C ILE A 15 13.86 8.06 -0.29
N TYR A 16 13.32 6.85 -0.47
CA TYR A 16 12.09 6.41 0.17
C TYR A 16 12.18 6.44 1.71
N LEU A 17 13.28 5.93 2.27
CA LEU A 17 13.49 5.93 3.73
C LEU A 17 13.57 7.36 4.28
N LYS A 18 14.27 8.26 3.59
CA LYS A 18 14.38 9.67 4.00
C LYS A 18 13.02 10.37 3.91
N LEU A 19 12.26 10.18 2.83
CA LEU A 19 10.89 10.69 2.70
C LEU A 19 9.97 10.18 3.81
N LYS A 20 10.07 8.90 4.17
CA LYS A 20 9.29 8.29 5.25
C LYS A 20 9.63 8.90 6.61
N ARG A 21 10.92 9.11 6.89
CA ARG A 21 11.39 9.78 8.13
C ARG A 21 10.84 11.20 8.27
N HIS A 22 10.73 11.94 7.17
CA HIS A 22 10.15 13.29 7.14
C HIS A 22 8.62 13.31 6.96
N ARG A 23 7.97 12.13 6.96
CA ARG A 23 6.51 11.98 6.76
C ARG A 23 5.98 12.61 5.47
N LEU A 24 6.78 12.57 4.39
CA LEU A 24 6.45 13.19 3.10
C LEU A 24 5.84 12.22 2.07
N THR A 25 5.76 10.93 2.42
CA THR A 25 5.24 9.85 1.56
C THR A 25 4.15 9.08 2.29
N LYS A 26 3.14 8.62 1.55
CA LYS A 26 2.05 7.77 2.05
C LYS A 26 1.85 6.58 1.11
N GLY A 27 2.18 5.39 1.58
CA GLY A 27 1.94 4.14 0.86
C GLY A 27 3.21 3.47 0.31
N PRO A 28 3.03 2.36 -0.43
CA PRO A 28 4.13 1.59 -0.99
C PRO A 28 4.69 2.26 -2.24
N ILE A 29 5.95 1.92 -2.57
CA ILE A 29 6.57 2.27 -3.85
C ILE A 29 5.88 1.45 -4.95
N ILE A 30 5.49 2.12 -6.02
CA ILE A 30 4.89 1.51 -7.21
C ILE A 30 5.98 1.30 -8.26
N ARG A 31 6.03 0.11 -8.85
CA ARG A 31 6.90 -0.20 -10.00
C ARG A 31 6.11 -0.01 -11.28
N ASN A 32 6.63 0.78 -12.21
CA ASN A 32 6.02 1.03 -13.51
C ASN A 32 7.12 0.99 -14.58
N ASP A 33 7.22 -0.15 -15.27
CA ASP A 33 8.27 -0.45 -16.25
C ASP A 33 9.69 -0.17 -15.71
N ASP A 34 10.37 0.81 -16.28
CA ASP A 34 11.72 1.21 -15.92
C ASP A 34 11.79 2.22 -14.77
N LYS A 35 10.63 2.68 -14.28
CA LYS A 35 10.53 3.74 -13.27
C LYS A 35 9.96 3.24 -11.95
N LEU A 36 10.39 3.89 -10.88
CA LEU A 36 9.81 3.73 -9.55
C LEU A 36 9.06 4.99 -9.18
N LEU A 37 7.81 4.82 -8.73
CA LEU A 37 6.92 5.89 -8.33
C LEU A 37 6.77 5.85 -6.81
N ILE A 38 7.27 6.87 -6.12
CA ILE A 38 7.09 7.02 -4.68
C ILE A 38 5.91 7.96 -4.45
N PRO A 39 4.82 7.51 -3.78
CA PRO A 39 3.68 8.38 -3.51
C PRO A 39 4.09 9.50 -2.55
N LEU A 40 3.74 10.74 -2.87
CA LEU A 40 4.00 11.90 -2.03
C LEU A 40 2.71 12.40 -1.38
N ASN A 41 2.83 13.05 -0.23
CA ASN A 41 1.72 13.83 0.33
C ASN A 41 1.41 15.01 -0.60
N ASN A 42 0.12 15.36 -0.73
CA ASN A 42 -0.33 16.37 -1.68
C ASN A 42 0.29 17.78 -1.44
N SER A 43 0.69 18.08 -0.21
CA SER A 43 1.34 19.34 0.18
C SER A 43 2.82 19.44 -0.22
N VAL A 44 3.42 18.36 -0.70
CA VAL A 44 4.85 18.33 -1.06
C VAL A 44 5.04 18.87 -2.48
N ASP A 45 5.99 19.80 -2.62
CA ASP A 45 6.38 20.40 -3.88
C ASP A 45 7.81 19.99 -4.29
N LEU A 46 8.17 20.32 -5.54
CA LEU A 46 9.47 19.96 -6.10
C LEU A 46 10.63 20.69 -5.40
N ILE A 47 10.39 21.91 -4.90
CA ILE A 47 11.40 22.71 -4.20
C ILE A 47 11.81 22.01 -2.90
N THR A 48 10.85 21.53 -2.12
CA THR A 48 11.08 20.78 -0.89
C THR A 48 11.87 19.50 -1.17
N ILE A 49 11.49 18.77 -2.22
CA ILE A 49 12.20 17.56 -2.65
C ILE A 49 13.65 17.88 -3.04
N ARG A 50 13.89 18.90 -3.87
CA ARG A 50 15.23 19.29 -4.30
C ARG A 50 16.12 19.73 -3.13
N ARG A 51 15.56 20.39 -2.11
CA ARG A 51 16.30 20.73 -0.89
C ARG A 51 16.70 19.51 -0.06
N LEU A 52 15.87 18.47 -0.07
CA LEU A 52 16.15 17.22 0.68
C LEU A 52 17.13 16.30 -0.06
N PHE A 53 17.17 16.38 -1.38
CA PHE A 53 17.97 15.53 -2.25
C PHE A 53 18.73 16.36 -3.28
N PRO A 54 19.60 17.31 -2.86
CA PRO A 54 20.34 18.17 -3.79
C PRO A 54 21.27 17.38 -4.71
N GLU A 55 21.71 16.20 -4.29
CA GLU A 55 22.54 15.28 -5.07
C GLU A 55 21.79 14.57 -6.22
N CYS A 56 20.47 14.71 -6.29
CA CYS A 56 19.63 14.03 -7.29
C CYS A 56 19.13 15.01 -8.35
N GLU A 57 19.80 15.08 -9.49
CA GLU A 57 19.45 16.02 -10.57
C GLU A 57 18.17 15.62 -11.34
N GLU A 58 17.88 14.33 -11.44
CA GLU A 58 16.79 13.79 -12.28
C GLU A 58 15.45 13.61 -11.55
N LEU A 59 15.19 14.36 -10.48
CA LEU A 59 13.93 14.24 -9.72
C LEU A 59 12.78 14.98 -10.42
N ARG A 60 11.66 14.27 -10.62
CA ARG A 60 10.43 14.80 -11.20
C ARG A 60 9.23 14.43 -10.35
N ILE A 61 8.27 15.34 -10.21
CA ILE A 61 6.96 15.05 -9.62
C ILE A 61 5.96 14.90 -10.76
N GLU A 62 5.24 13.78 -10.77
CA GLU A 62 4.12 13.54 -11.69
C GLU A 62 2.82 13.39 -10.89
N GLU A 63 1.73 13.97 -11.38
CA GLU A 63 0.39 13.69 -10.88
C GLU A 63 -0.22 12.56 -11.70
N LYS A 64 -0.64 11.49 -11.03
CA LYS A 64 -1.30 10.35 -11.65
C LYS A 64 -2.47 9.86 -10.82
N ASP A 65 -3.47 9.34 -11.51
CA ASP A 65 -4.55 8.57 -10.92
C ASP A 65 -4.11 7.11 -10.86
N TYR A 66 -3.27 6.81 -9.87
CA TYR A 66 -2.90 5.43 -9.59
C TYR A 66 -3.90 4.85 -8.61
N LEU A 67 -4.65 3.83 -9.06
CA LEU A 67 -5.42 2.98 -8.17
C LEU A 67 -4.41 2.16 -7.36
N ILE A 68 -4.13 2.55 -6.12
CA ILE A 68 -3.38 1.68 -5.21
C ILE A 68 -4.29 0.47 -4.99
N PRO A 69 -3.94 -0.74 -5.43
CA PRO A 69 -4.76 -1.91 -5.16
C PRO A 69 -4.92 -2.02 -3.65
N GLU A 70 -6.16 -1.92 -3.16
CA GLU A 70 -6.45 -2.09 -1.75
C GLU A 70 -6.05 -3.51 -1.37
N ARG A 71 -4.94 -3.66 -0.65
CA ARG A 71 -4.68 -4.91 0.03
C ARG A 71 -5.69 -5.01 1.16
N PRO A 72 -6.50 -6.08 1.20
CA PRO A 72 -7.42 -6.28 2.31
C PRO A 72 -6.61 -6.31 3.60
N ARG A 73 -7.05 -5.53 4.58
CA ARG A 73 -6.32 -5.36 5.84
C ARG A 73 -6.65 -6.47 6.82
N SER A 74 -7.74 -7.18 6.57
CA SER A 74 -8.24 -8.27 7.38
C SER A 74 -8.83 -9.37 6.48
N PHE A 75 -8.92 -10.57 7.05
CA PHE A 75 -9.67 -11.66 6.46
C PHE A 75 -11.12 -11.25 6.16
N LYS A 76 -11.77 -10.48 7.04
CA LYS A 76 -13.12 -9.95 6.80
C LYS A 76 -13.20 -9.03 5.58
N ASP A 77 -12.16 -8.27 5.27
CA ASP A 77 -12.15 -7.42 4.07
C ASP A 77 -12.18 -8.26 2.78
N LEU A 78 -11.54 -9.43 2.77
CA LEU A 78 -11.59 -10.36 1.62
C LEU A 78 -13.00 -10.88 1.38
N LEU A 79 -13.77 -11.09 2.44
CA LEU A 79 -15.10 -11.70 2.37
C LEU A 79 -16.23 -10.70 2.06
N LYS A 80 -15.95 -9.39 2.00
CA LYS A 80 -16.99 -8.35 1.83
C LYS A 80 -17.84 -8.48 0.56
N ASN A 81 -17.29 -9.10 -0.49
CA ASN A 81 -17.98 -9.28 -1.76
C ASN A 81 -18.73 -10.62 -1.84
N VAL A 82 -18.55 -11.50 -0.85
CA VAL A 82 -19.15 -12.85 -0.78
C VAL A 82 -20.22 -12.90 0.31
N LEU A 83 -19.97 -12.24 1.43
CA LEU A 83 -20.82 -12.24 2.62
C LEU A 83 -21.46 -10.86 2.83
N GLY A 84 -22.73 -10.87 3.21
CA GLY A 84 -23.45 -9.68 3.63
C GLY A 84 -22.93 -9.12 4.96
N SER A 85 -23.36 -7.90 5.29
CA SER A 85 -22.92 -7.20 6.51
C SER A 85 -23.20 -7.98 7.80
N ASP A 86 -24.32 -8.70 7.87
CA ASP A 86 -24.70 -9.47 9.07
C ASP A 86 -24.00 -10.84 9.15
N GLU A 87 -23.62 -11.41 8.01
CA GLU A 87 -22.78 -12.62 7.95
C GLU A 87 -21.35 -12.29 8.39
N LEU A 88 -20.78 -11.17 7.93
CA LEU A 88 -19.43 -10.71 8.32
C LEU A 88 -19.28 -10.43 9.81
N LYS A 89 -20.36 -10.02 10.50
CA LYS A 89 -20.36 -9.84 11.97
C LYS A 89 -20.16 -11.16 12.70
N ARG A 90 -20.66 -12.26 12.13
CA ARG A 90 -20.65 -13.60 12.72
C ARG A 90 -19.37 -14.38 12.42
N ILE A 91 -18.64 -14.01 11.37
CA ILE A 91 -17.30 -14.55 11.10
C ILE A 91 -16.37 -14.25 12.29
N PRO A 92 -15.63 -15.24 12.81
CA PRO A 92 -14.70 -15.02 13.91
C PRO A 92 -13.60 -14.03 13.51
N SER A 93 -13.20 -13.19 14.47
CA SER A 93 -12.10 -12.23 14.30
C SER A 93 -10.71 -12.84 14.55
N SER A 94 -10.67 -13.99 15.21
CA SER A 94 -9.46 -14.72 15.58
C SER A 94 -9.46 -16.09 14.94
N PHE A 95 -8.27 -16.54 14.56
CA PHE A 95 -8.01 -17.85 13.99
C PHE A 95 -6.56 -18.21 14.26
N ASP A 96 -6.25 -19.50 14.21
CA ASP A 96 -4.91 -20.00 14.46
C ASP A 96 -4.15 -20.18 13.14
N ILE A 97 -2.83 -19.95 13.18
CA ILE A 97 -1.94 -20.17 12.04
C ILE A 97 -0.82 -21.12 12.48
N ILE A 98 -0.70 -22.25 11.79
CA ILE A 98 0.34 -23.25 11.99
C ILE A 98 1.14 -23.37 10.69
N GLY A 99 2.30 -22.72 10.64
CA GLY A 99 3.11 -22.66 9.42
C GLY A 99 2.39 -21.91 8.30
N ASP A 100 2.09 -22.62 7.22
CA ASP A 100 1.33 -22.17 6.06
C ASP A 100 -0.17 -22.51 6.11
N ILE A 101 -0.63 -23.18 7.19
CA ILE A 101 -2.01 -23.57 7.40
C ILE A 101 -2.70 -22.59 8.34
N ALA A 102 -3.88 -22.10 7.97
CA ALA A 102 -4.78 -21.34 8.85
C ALA A 102 -5.98 -22.20 9.24
N ILE A 103 -6.30 -22.27 10.53
CA ILE A 103 -7.46 -23.00 11.07
C ILE A 103 -8.50 -21.98 11.50
N ILE A 104 -9.65 -21.98 10.83
CA ILE A 104 -10.74 -21.04 11.04
C ILE A 104 -12.00 -21.82 11.40
N GLU A 105 -12.66 -21.43 12.48
CA GLU A 105 -13.97 -21.97 12.84
C GLU A 105 -15.05 -21.29 11.97
N ILE A 106 -15.76 -22.07 11.17
CA ILE A 106 -16.84 -21.56 10.32
C ILE A 106 -18.17 -21.82 11.02
N PRO A 107 -18.99 -20.78 11.31
CA PRO A 107 -20.34 -20.96 11.82
C PRO A 107 -21.16 -21.89 10.92
N GLU A 108 -21.93 -22.81 11.50
CA GLU A 108 -22.68 -23.84 10.74
C GLU A 108 -23.57 -23.26 9.65
N ASP A 109 -24.21 -22.13 9.91
CA ASP A 109 -25.10 -21.44 8.98
C ASP A 109 -24.37 -20.80 7.79
N LEU A 110 -23.04 -20.69 7.85
CA LEU A 110 -22.17 -20.16 6.80
C LEU A 110 -21.40 -21.24 6.04
N MET A 111 -21.53 -22.52 6.40
CA MET A 111 -20.81 -23.62 5.70
C MET A 111 -21.14 -23.68 4.20
N ASN A 112 -22.36 -23.33 3.80
CA ASN A 112 -22.78 -23.39 2.39
C ASN A 112 -22.39 -22.15 1.56
N ARG A 113 -21.66 -21.20 2.16
CA ARG A 113 -21.20 -19.96 1.50
C ARG A 113 -19.67 -19.92 1.32
N ALA A 114 -18.97 -20.92 1.85
CA ALA A 114 -17.51 -21.04 1.83
C ALA A 114 -17.01 -21.70 0.54
#